data_AF-A0A2E6W9F7-F1
#
_entry.id   AF-A0A2E6W9F7-F1
#
_cell.length_a   1.000
_cell.length_b   1.000
_cell.length_c   1.000
_cell.angle_alpha   90.00
_cell.angle_beta   90.00
_cell.angle_gamma   90.00
#
_symmetry.space_group_name_H-M   'P 1'
#
loop_
_entity.id
_entity.type
_entity.pdbx_description
1 polymer ?
#
loop_
_entity_poly.entity_id
_entity_poly.type
_entity_poly.pdbx_seq_one_letter_code
_entity_poly.pdbx_strand_id
1 'polypeptide(L)'
;MAVFPTGAQARERAQGNNTLVQQIAIMEITVLNSIASGSFTATISDTSTVTIQGTTITGSPMTDNDTDGQNYYKVQQGTITDTVKTEQMNEVIAHFENKGYTIARKSTSGTYFFWEITW
;
A
#
# COMPACT_ATOMS: atom_id res chain seq x y z
N MET A 1 0.71 -11.13 30.33
CA MET A 1 1.30 -12.39 29.85
C MET A 1 1.79 -12.13 28.42
N ALA A 2 3.09 -12.16 28.17
CA ALA A 2 3.62 -11.92 26.82
C ALA A 2 3.30 -13.17 25.97
N VAL A 3 2.43 -13.01 24.98
CA VAL A 3 2.12 -14.07 24.01
C VAL A 3 3.17 -14.00 22.91
N PHE A 4 4.06 -15.00 22.88
CA PHE A 4 5.03 -15.11 21.81
C PHE A 4 4.34 -15.62 20.54
N PRO A 5 4.55 -14.98 19.38
CA PRO A 5 3.95 -15.41 18.13
C PRO A 5 4.38 -16.84 17.79
N THR A 6 3.43 -17.66 17.37
CA THR A 6 3.70 -19.01 16.87
C THR A 6 4.55 -18.95 15.60
N GLY A 7 5.24 -20.03 15.24
CA GLY A 7 6.07 -20.08 14.03
C GLY A 7 5.30 -19.77 12.74
N ALA A 8 3.99 -20.10 12.68
CA ALA A 8 3.11 -19.73 11.57
C ALA A 8 2.89 -18.21 11.52
N GLN A 9 2.55 -17.59 12.66
CA GLN A 9 2.37 -16.15 12.78
C GLN A 9 3.67 -15.38 12.51
N ALA A 10 4.83 -15.91 12.87
CA ALA A 10 6.12 -15.30 12.55
C ALA A 10 6.41 -15.33 11.04
N ARG A 11 6.06 -16.42 10.35
CA ARG A 11 6.20 -16.52 8.88
C ARG A 11 5.21 -15.63 8.15
N GLU A 12 3.96 -15.56 8.61
CA GLU A 12 2.94 -14.65 8.08
C GLU A 12 3.37 -13.18 8.26
N ARG A 13 3.91 -12.82 9.42
CA ARG A 13 4.49 -11.48 9.65
C ARG A 13 5.70 -11.20 8.76
N ALA A 14 6.58 -12.18 8.56
CA ALA A 14 7.73 -12.03 7.68
C ALA A 14 7.32 -11.81 6.21
N GLN A 15 6.31 -12.54 5.72
CA GLN A 15 5.76 -12.33 4.39
C GLN A 15 5.02 -10.99 4.27
N GLY A 16 4.23 -10.64 5.28
CA GLY A 16 3.54 -9.36 5.35
C GLY A 16 4.50 -8.16 5.34
N ASN A 17 5.69 -8.31 5.94
CA ASN A 17 6.73 -7.29 5.90
C ASN A 17 7.28 -7.07 4.48
N ASN A 18 7.40 -8.13 3.67
CA ASN A 18 7.81 -7.97 2.27
C ASN A 18 6.76 -7.20 1.44
N THR A 19 5.47 -7.49 1.63
CA THR A 19 4.37 -6.74 1.00
C THR A 19 4.40 -5.26 1.37
N LEU A 20 4.61 -4.96 2.66
CA LEU A 20 4.72 -3.59 3.15
C LEU A 20 5.91 -2.85 2.52
N VAL A 21 7.09 -3.46 2.51
CA VAL A 21 8.31 -2.85 1.93
C VAL A 21 8.13 -2.59 0.44
N GLN A 22 7.55 -3.54 -0.31
CA GLN A 22 7.26 -3.36 -1.73
C GLN A 22 6.27 -2.21 -1.96
N GLN A 23 5.19 -2.16 -1.18
CA GLN A 23 4.19 -1.10 -1.27
C GLN A 23 4.81 0.28 -1.06
N ILE A 24 5.58 0.43 0.03
CA ILE A 24 6.24 1.70 0.36
C ILE A 24 7.20 2.13 -0.75
N ALA A 25 8.05 1.22 -1.24
CA ALA A 25 9.03 1.53 -2.27
C ALA A 25 8.36 2.00 -3.58
N ILE A 26 7.28 1.33 -4.01
CA ILE A 26 6.51 1.74 -5.21
C ILE A 26 5.91 3.13 -5.01
N MET A 27 5.32 3.40 -3.85
CA MET A 27 4.69 4.69 -3.56
C MET A 27 5.70 5.84 -3.45
N GLU A 28 6.86 5.62 -2.82
CA GLU A 28 7.94 6.62 -2.73
C GLU A 28 8.47 7.00 -4.11
N ILE A 29 8.70 6.02 -4.99
CA ILE A 29 9.15 6.28 -6.36
C ILE A 29 8.07 7.01 -7.16
N THR A 30 6.79 6.66 -6.96
CA THR A 30 5.69 7.37 -7.62
C THR A 30 5.65 8.85 -7.18
N VAL A 31 5.82 9.13 -5.88
CA VAL A 31 5.91 10.50 -5.37
C VAL A 31 7.08 11.25 -6.02
N LEU A 32 8.27 10.64 -6.09
CA LEU A 32 9.43 11.25 -6.75
C LEU A 32 9.18 11.57 -8.23
N ASN A 33 8.53 10.66 -8.96
CA ASN A 33 8.16 10.88 -10.37
C ASN A 33 7.12 12.01 -10.53
N SER A 34 6.13 12.08 -9.64
CA SER A 34 5.16 13.19 -9.62
C SER A 34 5.83 14.53 -9.34
N ILE A 35 6.78 14.59 -8.40
CA ILE A 35 7.56 15.81 -8.12
C ILE A 35 8.38 16.21 -9.35
N ALA A 36 9.06 15.25 -9.99
CA ALA A 36 9.88 15.50 -11.18
C ALA A 36 9.05 15.99 -12.39
N SER A 37 7.77 15.64 -12.44
CA SER A 37 6.82 16.12 -13.46
C SER A 37 6.06 17.39 -13.06
N GLY A 38 6.33 17.97 -11.88
CA GLY A 38 5.70 19.20 -11.41
C GLY A 38 4.26 19.02 -10.90
N SER A 39 3.84 17.79 -10.61
CA SER A 39 2.54 17.50 -9.97
C SER A 39 2.66 17.63 -8.45
N PHE A 40 1.58 18.05 -7.79
CA PHE A 40 1.45 18.07 -6.32
C PHE A 40 0.65 16.88 -5.78
N THR A 41 0.38 15.91 -6.65
CA THR A 41 -0.39 14.72 -6.31
C THR A 41 0.24 13.50 -6.96
N ALA A 42 0.30 12.41 -6.20
CA ALA A 42 0.69 11.09 -6.68
C ALA A 42 -0.49 10.13 -6.50
N THR A 43 -0.87 9.45 -7.59
CA THR A 43 -1.94 8.45 -7.60
C THR A 43 -1.34 7.09 -7.92
N ILE A 44 -1.57 6.12 -7.02
CA ILE A 44 -1.09 4.75 -7.14
C ILE A 44 -2.31 3.84 -7.27
N SER A 45 -2.63 3.46 -8.50
CA SER A 45 -3.70 2.52 -8.85
C SER A 45 -3.10 1.20 -9.37
N ASP A 46 -3.98 0.24 -9.66
CA ASP A 46 -3.71 -1.02 -10.39
C ASP A 46 -3.03 -0.83 -11.77
N THR A 47 -3.06 0.38 -12.31
CA THR A 47 -2.53 0.75 -13.63
C THR A 47 -1.37 1.73 -13.56
N SER A 48 -1.04 2.26 -12.37
CA SER A 48 0.14 3.11 -12.17
C SER A 48 1.40 2.31 -12.47
N THR A 49 2.41 2.96 -13.05
CA THR A 49 3.68 2.30 -13.37
C THR A 49 4.86 3.00 -12.72
N VAL A 50 5.82 2.21 -12.23
CA VAL A 50 7.12 2.68 -11.76
C VAL A 50 8.23 1.84 -12.36
N THR A 51 9.38 2.44 -12.63
CA THR A 51 10.56 1.71 -13.11
C THR A 51 11.58 1.62 -11.98
N ILE A 52 11.90 0.40 -11.56
CA ILE A 52 12.91 0.12 -10.52
C ILE A 52 14.02 -0.70 -11.17
N GLN A 53 15.25 -0.17 -11.21
CA GLN A 53 16.42 -0.86 -11.78
C GLN A 53 16.19 -1.42 -13.20
N GLY A 54 15.46 -0.67 -14.03
CA GLY A 54 15.14 -1.07 -15.41
C GLY A 54 13.96 -2.05 -15.55
N THR A 55 13.33 -2.45 -14.45
CA THR A 55 12.11 -3.26 -14.46
C THR A 55 10.89 -2.36 -14.26
N THR A 56 9.94 -2.41 -15.20
CA THR A 56 8.64 -1.74 -15.02
C THR A 56 7.74 -2.60 -14.15
N ILE A 57 7.26 -2.01 -13.07
CA ILE A 57 6.23 -2.56 -12.19
C ILE A 57 4.94 -1.82 -12.52
N THR A 58 3.86 -2.57 -12.73
CA THR A 58 2.51 -2.04 -12.89
C THR A 58 1.73 -2.37 -11.64
N GLY A 59 1.02 -1.39 -11.09
CA GLY A 59 0.20 -1.56 -9.92
C GLY A 59 0.98 -1.50 -8.60
N SER A 60 0.34 -2.02 -7.54
CA SER A 60 0.98 -2.23 -6.24
C SER A 60 0.26 -3.32 -5.45
N PRO A 61 0.94 -4.03 -4.53
CA PRO A 61 0.33 -5.14 -3.79
C PRO A 61 -0.99 -4.82 -3.08
N MET A 62 -1.24 -3.56 -2.69
CA MET A 62 -2.48 -3.15 -2.02
C MET A 62 -3.56 -2.60 -2.95
N THR A 63 -3.22 -2.23 -4.19
CA THR A 63 -4.12 -1.50 -5.10
C THR A 63 -4.54 -2.31 -6.32
N ASP A 64 -3.89 -3.44 -6.56
CA ASP A 64 -4.15 -4.30 -7.71
C ASP A 64 -5.56 -4.86 -7.71
N ASN A 65 -6.14 -5.02 -8.90
CA ASN A 65 -7.44 -5.67 -9.08
C ASN A 65 -7.30 -7.19 -9.05
N ASP A 66 -6.75 -7.71 -7.95
CA ASP A 66 -6.62 -9.12 -7.67
C ASP A 66 -7.27 -9.48 -6.32
N THR A 67 -7.18 -10.75 -5.93
CA THR A 67 -7.74 -11.21 -4.66
C THR A 67 -7.17 -10.45 -3.46
N ASP A 68 -5.88 -10.09 -3.48
CA ASP A 68 -5.22 -9.49 -2.32
C ASP A 68 -5.59 -8.01 -2.19
N GLY A 69 -5.53 -7.24 -3.29
CA GLY A 69 -5.96 -5.84 -3.32
C GLY A 69 -7.46 -5.68 -3.01
N GLN A 70 -8.31 -6.58 -3.50
CA GLN A 70 -9.73 -6.62 -3.13
C GLN A 70 -9.93 -6.91 -1.63
N ASN A 71 -9.09 -7.75 -1.03
CA ASN A 71 -9.15 -8.02 0.41
C ASN A 71 -8.71 -6.80 1.23
N TYR A 72 -7.66 -6.08 0.83
CA TYR A 72 -7.30 -4.80 1.46
C TYR A 72 -8.45 -3.79 1.40
N TYR A 73 -9.15 -3.71 0.27
CA TYR A 73 -10.32 -2.86 0.14
C TYR A 73 -11.49 -3.28 1.02
N LYS A 74 -11.79 -4.58 1.11
CA LYS A 74 -12.83 -5.09 2.03
C LYS A 74 -12.49 -4.83 3.50
N VAL A 75 -11.21 -4.92 3.88
CA VAL A 75 -10.72 -4.55 5.22
C VAL A 75 -10.89 -3.05 5.46
N GLN A 76 -10.53 -2.21 4.49
CA GLN A 76 -10.71 -0.76 4.56
C GLN A 76 -12.19 -0.36 4.70
N GLN A 77 -13.11 -1.10 4.09
CA GLN A 77 -14.56 -0.91 4.24
C GLN A 77 -15.14 -1.57 5.51
N GLY A 78 -14.36 -2.34 6.26
CA GLY A 78 -14.83 -3.09 7.42
C GLY A 78 -15.76 -4.27 7.08
N THR A 79 -15.78 -4.73 5.82
CA THR A 79 -16.59 -5.89 5.38
C THR A 79 -15.99 -7.21 5.83
N ILE A 80 -14.66 -7.29 5.91
CA ILE A 80 -13.93 -8.41 6.49
C ILE A 80 -12.97 -7.91 7.56
N THR A 81 -12.66 -8.74 8.56
CA THR A 81 -11.66 -8.45 9.58
C THR A 81 -10.38 -9.20 9.27
N ASP A 82 -9.30 -8.46 9.01
CA ASP A 82 -7.94 -8.98 8.89
C ASP A 82 -7.01 -8.00 9.59
N THR A 83 -6.45 -8.41 10.74
CA THR A 83 -5.60 -7.56 11.56
C THR A 83 -4.28 -7.26 10.88
N VAL A 84 -3.74 -8.18 10.07
CA VAL A 84 -2.45 -8.00 9.40
C VAL A 84 -2.60 -6.94 8.30
N LYS A 85 -3.63 -7.05 7.46
CA LYS A 85 -3.89 -6.04 6.42
C LYS A 85 -4.21 -4.67 6.99
N THR A 86 -4.91 -4.63 8.11
CA THR A 86 -5.18 -3.39 8.83
C THR A 86 -3.88 -2.74 9.32
N GLU A 87 -3.01 -3.52 9.96
CA GLU A 87 -1.69 -3.08 10.43
C GLU A 87 -0.83 -2.58 9.28
N GLN A 88 -0.71 -3.36 8.20
CA GLN A 88 0.05 -2.98 7.00
C GLN A 88 -0.43 -1.66 6.39
N MET A 89 -1.74 -1.47 6.22
CA MET A 89 -2.26 -0.20 5.70
C MET A 89 -1.97 0.97 6.64
N ASN A 90 -2.06 0.77 7.95
CA ASN A 90 -1.76 1.81 8.94
C ASN A 90 -0.26 2.16 8.94
N GLU A 91 0.62 1.18 8.75
CA GLU A 91 2.06 1.42 8.62
C GLU A 91 2.40 2.20 7.34
N VAL A 92 1.75 1.90 6.21
CA VAL A 92 1.88 2.71 4.98
C VAL A 92 1.45 4.15 5.26
N ILE A 93 0.29 4.35 5.88
CA ILE A 93 -0.22 5.69 6.21
C ILE A 93 0.76 6.43 7.11
N ALA A 94 1.19 5.81 8.21
CA ALA A 94 2.13 6.39 9.15
C ALA A 94 3.48 6.73 8.49
N HIS A 95 3.99 5.91 7.58
CA HIS A 95 5.24 6.16 6.86
C HIS A 95 5.22 7.48 6.07
N PHE A 96 4.11 7.78 5.41
CA PHE A 96 3.92 9.01 4.63
C PHE A 96 3.54 10.20 5.50
N GLU A 97 2.63 10.05 6.46
CA GLU A 97 2.24 11.12 7.39
C GLU A 97 3.42 11.62 8.23
N ASN A 98 4.28 10.71 8.71
CA ASN A 98 5.49 11.07 9.46
C ASN A 98 6.50 11.90 8.64
N LYS A 99 6.39 11.89 7.30
CA LYS A 99 7.20 12.71 6.40
C LYS A 99 6.50 14.02 5.98
N GLY A 100 5.30 14.28 6.49
CA GLY A 100 4.52 15.49 6.20
C GLY A 100 3.58 15.38 4.99
N TYR A 101 3.42 14.20 4.41
CA TYR A 101 2.45 13.99 3.33
C TYR A 101 1.03 13.80 3.88
N THR A 102 0.03 14.19 3.09
CA THR A 102 -1.36 13.75 3.29
C THR A 102 -1.62 12.55 2.39
N ILE A 103 -2.14 11.46 2.96
CA ILE A 103 -2.41 10.20 2.26
C ILE A 103 -3.85 9.76 2.46
N ALA A 104 -4.50 9.34 1.38
CA ALA A 104 -5.86 8.84 1.40
C ALA A 104 -6.01 7.55 0.58
N ARG A 105 -6.90 6.68 1.02
CA ARG A 105 -7.41 5.54 0.24
C ARG A 105 -8.68 6.00 -0.46
N LYS A 106 -8.74 5.89 -1.79
CA LYS A 106 -9.89 6.27 -2.60
C LYS A 106 -10.29 5.12 -3.52
N SER A 107 -11.54 5.07 -3.96
CA SER A 107 -12.00 4.07 -4.92
C SER A 107 -12.93 4.69 -5.94
N THR A 108 -12.76 4.31 -7.20
CA THR A 108 -13.69 4.58 -8.30
C THR A 108 -14.33 3.31 -8.85
N SER A 109 -13.73 2.14 -8.60
CA SER A 109 -14.21 0.84 -9.07
C SER A 109 -15.24 0.20 -8.13
N GLY A 110 -15.21 0.56 -6.84
CA GLY A 110 -16.03 -0.08 -5.81
C GLY A 110 -15.58 -1.52 -5.47
N THR A 111 -14.43 -1.98 -5.97
CA THR A 111 -13.90 -3.33 -5.75
C THR A 111 -12.47 -3.35 -5.21
N TYR A 112 -11.68 -2.31 -5.49
CA TYR A 112 -10.34 -2.09 -4.98
C TYR A 112 -10.13 -0.58 -4.75
N PHE A 113 -9.07 -0.20 -4.04
CA PHE A 113 -8.72 1.21 -3.85
C PHE A 113 -7.42 1.57 -4.57
N PHE A 114 -7.21 2.88 -4.73
CA PHE A 114 -5.93 3.48 -5.06
C PHE A 114 -5.48 4.38 -3.90
N TRP A 115 -4.16 4.57 -3.78
CA TRP A 115 -3.59 5.57 -2.87
C TRP A 115 -3.50 6.91 -3.58
N GLU A 116 -3.87 7.97 -2.87
CA GLU A 116 -3.61 9.35 -3.28
C GLU A 116 -2.74 10.01 -2.21
N ILE A 117 -1.61 10.58 -2.63
CA ILE A 117 -0.66 11.29 -1.76
C ILE A 117 -0.53 12.73 -2.26
N THR A 118 -0.55 13.69 -1.33
CA THR A 118 -0.37 15.13 -1.59
C THR A 118 0.63 15.73 -0.60
N TRP A 119 1.28 16.83 -0.98
CA TRP A 119 2.26 17.59 -0.18
C TRP A 119 2.19 19.08 -0.46
#